data_AF-A0A3S1XQG6-F1
#
_entry.id   AF-A0A3S1XQG6-F1
#
_cell.length_a   1.000
_cell.length_b   1.000
_cell.length_c   1.000
_cell.angle_alpha   90.00
_cell.angle_beta   90.00
_cell.angle_gamma   90.00
#
_symmetry.space_group_name_H-M   'P 1'
#
loop_
_entity.id
_entity.type
_entity.pdbx_description
1 polymer ?
#
loop_
_entity_poly.entity_id
_entity_poly.type
_entity_poly.pdbx_seq_one_letter_code
_entity_poly.pdbx_strand_id
1 'polypeptide(L)'
;VKYLAVYDAAHHEVGLSHVSGERASGKDFELWMIEGKNPPVSMGVIPAGATAHIIVSPAAHQKLAQGAVLAVSLEPSGGSPTGQPTGPVVAAGDLKSI
;
A
#
# COMPACT_ATOMS: atom_id res chain seq x y z
N VAL A 1 -14.04 3.53 2.18
CA VAL A 1 -13.12 3.70 1.02
C VAL A 1 -12.58 2.32 0.66
N LYS A 2 -12.44 2.03 -0.63
CA LYS A 2 -11.97 0.73 -1.14
C LYS A 2 -10.87 0.95 -2.18
N TYR A 3 -9.77 0.22 -2.02
CA TYR A 3 -8.66 0.19 -2.97
C TYR A 3 -8.45 -1.23 -3.51
N LEU A 4 -7.99 -1.30 -4.75
CA LEU A 4 -7.38 -2.49 -5.33
C LEU A 4 -5.88 -2.22 -5.46
N ALA A 5 -5.06 -3.13 -4.94
CA ALA A 5 -3.63 -3.16 -5.14
C ALA A 5 -3.28 -4.39 -5.97
N VAL A 6 -2.51 -4.19 -7.03
CA VAL A 6 -2.01 -5.25 -7.91
C VAL A 6 -0.50 -5.10 -7.99
N TYR A 7 0.21 -6.20 -7.88
CA TYR A 7 1.65 -6.20 -8.04
C TYR A 7 2.03 -6.76 -9.40
N ASP A 8 2.77 -5.96 -10.16
CA ASP A 8 3.42 -6.38 -11.37
C ASP A 8 4.86 -6.79 -11.05
N ALA A 9 5.08 -8.10 -11.01
CA ALA A 9 6.38 -8.68 -10.73
C ALA A 9 7.38 -8.52 -11.89
N ALA A 10 6.92 -8.26 -13.11
CA ALA A 10 7.78 -8.09 -14.28
C ALA A 10 8.36 -6.66 -14.33
N HIS A 11 7.57 -5.67 -13.94
CA HIS A 11 7.96 -4.26 -13.93
C HIS A 11 8.36 -3.74 -12.54
N HIS A 12 8.28 -4.58 -11.50
CA HIS A 12 8.56 -4.22 -10.11
C HIS A 12 7.74 -3.03 -9.64
N GLU A 13 6.43 -3.06 -9.90
CA GLU A 13 5.52 -1.99 -9.52
C GLU A 13 4.29 -2.51 -8.79
N VAL A 14 3.73 -1.67 -7.90
CA VAL A 14 2.39 -1.85 -7.38
C VAL A 14 1.47 -0.84 -8.06
N GLY A 15 0.55 -1.34 -8.86
CA GLY A 15 -0.58 -0.59 -9.37
C GLY A 15 -1.69 -0.49 -8.34
N LEU A 16 -2.13 0.72 -8.05
CA LEU A 16 -3.21 1.02 -7.12
C LEU A 16 -4.36 1.65 -7.88
N SER A 17 -5.57 1.17 -7.62
CA SER A 17 -6.81 1.75 -8.14
C SER A 17 -7.76 2.05 -7.00
N HIS A 18 -8.22 3.29 -6.94
CA HIS A 18 -9.28 3.71 -6.03
C HIS A 18 -10.62 3.24 -6.60
N VAL A 19 -11.28 2.33 -5.89
CA VAL A 19 -12.51 1.69 -6.36
C VAL A 19 -13.75 2.47 -5.91
N SER A 20 -13.78 2.94 -4.67
CA SER A 20 -14.92 3.69 -4.13
C SER A 20 -14.65 4.38 -2.79
N GLY A 21 -15.51 5.35 -2.46
CA GLY A 21 -15.42 6.17 -1.25
C GLY A 21 -14.64 7.45 -1.50
N GLU A 22 -14.64 8.36 -0.53
CA GLU A 22 -13.91 9.63 -0.65
C GLU A 22 -12.75 9.67 0.35
N ARG A 23 -11.65 10.28 -0.08
CA ARG A 23 -10.56 10.64 0.82
C ARG A 23 -11.08 11.74 1.76
N ALA A 24 -11.09 11.46 3.05
CA ALA A 24 -11.51 12.45 4.04
C ALA A 24 -10.54 13.65 4.06
N SER A 25 -11.05 14.85 4.33
CA SER A 25 -10.22 16.05 4.41
C SER A 25 -9.12 15.89 5.47
N GLY A 26 -7.89 16.30 5.13
CA GLY A 26 -6.72 16.18 6.00
C GLY A 26 -6.26 14.73 6.25
N LYS A 27 -6.68 13.78 5.41
CA LYS A 27 -6.25 12.39 5.45
C LYS A 27 -5.64 11.97 4.13
N ASP A 28 -4.65 11.10 4.19
CA ASP A 28 -4.06 10.44 3.02
C ASP A 28 -4.14 8.92 3.19
N PHE A 29 -3.82 8.20 2.13
CA PHE A 29 -3.67 6.74 2.20
C PHE A 29 -2.19 6.40 2.10
N GLU A 30 -1.77 5.35 2.80
CA GLU A 30 -0.38 4.88 2.78
C GLU A 30 -0.33 3.40 2.46
N LEU A 31 0.61 3.01 1.60
CA LEU A 31 0.88 1.62 1.24
C LEU A 31 1.90 1.05 2.21
N TRP A 32 1.67 -0.19 2.62
CA TRP A 32 2.53 -0.94 3.53
C TRP A 32 2.84 -2.32 2.96
N MET A 33 4.03 -2.82 3.28
CA MET A 33 4.42 -4.21 3.08
C MET A 33 4.54 -4.90 4.45
N ILE A 34 3.97 -6.08 4.58
CA ILE A 34 3.94 -6.84 5.84
C ILE A 34 4.54 -8.23 5.61
N GLU A 35 5.62 -8.53 6.32
CA GLU A 35 6.33 -9.81 6.23
C GLU A 35 5.97 -10.69 7.44
N GLY A 36 4.97 -11.55 7.28
CA GLY A 36 4.52 -12.43 8.36
C GLY A 36 4.06 -11.65 9.60
N LYS A 37 4.86 -11.73 10.67
CA LYS A 37 4.60 -11.03 11.95
C LYS A 37 5.52 -9.82 12.20
N ASN A 38 6.37 -9.49 11.24
CA ASN A 38 7.25 -8.33 11.36
C ASN A 38 6.43 -7.03 11.31
N PRO A 39 6.93 -5.93 11.91
CA PRO A 39 6.31 -4.63 11.78
C PRO A 39 6.11 -4.25 10.30
N PRO A 40 4.97 -3.63 9.93
CA PRO A 40 4.75 -3.13 8.58
C PRO A 40 5.84 -2.14 8.16
N VAL A 41 6.29 -2.23 6.92
CA VAL A 41 7.23 -1.30 6.31
C VAL A 41 6.47 -0.37 5.37
N SER A 42 6.59 0.94 5.56
CA SER A 42 5.98 1.92 4.66
C SER A 42 6.60 1.82 3.26
N MET A 43 5.72 1.76 2.27
CA MET A 43 6.03 1.84 0.85
C MET A 43 5.74 3.24 0.29
N GLY A 44 5.22 4.15 1.12
CA GLY A 44 4.93 5.54 0.79
C GLY A 44 3.44 5.88 0.71
N VAL A 45 3.19 7.20 0.73
CA VAL A 45 1.85 7.79 0.63
C VAL A 45 1.32 7.67 -0.80
N ILE A 46 0.07 7.24 -0.93
CA ILE A 46 -0.64 7.09 -2.20
C ILE A 46 -1.09 8.48 -2.68
N PRO A 47 -0.61 8.95 -3.84
CA PRO A 47 -1.04 10.22 -4.43
C PRO A 47 -2.56 10.29 -4.58
N ALA A 48 -3.12 11.51 -4.52
CA ALA A 48 -4.53 11.70 -4.82
C ALA A 48 -4.79 11.39 -6.30
N GLY A 49 -5.89 10.67 -6.58
CA GLY A 49 -6.25 10.27 -7.94
C GLY A 49 -7.04 8.96 -7.98
N ALA A 50 -7.43 8.57 -9.19
CA ALA A 50 -8.09 7.29 -9.44
C ALA A 50 -7.10 6.13 -9.46
N THR A 51 -5.88 6.36 -9.94
CA THR A 51 -4.82 5.36 -10.04
C THR A 51 -3.48 5.92 -9.57
N ALA A 52 -2.61 5.04 -9.07
CA ALA A 52 -1.23 5.34 -8.73
C ALA A 52 -0.33 4.13 -9.00
N HIS A 53 0.93 4.38 -9.35
CA HIS A 53 1.95 3.34 -9.49
C HIS A 53 3.07 3.64 -8.49
N ILE A 54 3.45 2.64 -7.71
CA ILE A 54 4.55 2.73 -6.75
C ILE A 54 5.64 1.78 -7.21
N ILE A 55 6.83 2.33 -7.50
CA ILE A 55 8.01 1.53 -7.83
C ILE A 55 8.45 0.77 -6.58
N VAL A 56 8.62 -0.54 -6.74
CA VAL A 56 9.05 -1.44 -5.68
C VAL A 56 10.56 -1.57 -5.74
N SER A 57 11.22 -1.30 -4.60
CA SER A 57 12.66 -1.50 -4.51
C SER A 57 13.03 -2.99 -4.67
N PRO A 58 14.24 -3.32 -5.14
CA PRO A 58 14.65 -4.73 -5.28
C PRO A 58 14.51 -5.54 -3.99
N ALA A 59 14.75 -4.92 -2.82
CA ALA A 59 14.57 -5.56 -1.52
C ALA A 59 13.10 -5.85 -1.22
N ALA A 60 12.20 -4.91 -1.51
CA ALA A 60 10.77 -5.12 -1.34
C ALA A 60 10.24 -6.18 -2.34
N HIS A 61 10.73 -6.21 -3.57
CA HIS A 61 10.41 -7.25 -4.55
C HIS A 61 10.71 -8.65 -4.00
N GLN A 62 11.90 -8.86 -3.44
CA GLN A 62 12.28 -10.16 -2.88
C GLN A 62 11.36 -10.59 -1.72
N LYS A 63 10.96 -9.64 -0.89
CA LYS A 63 10.06 -9.88 0.25
C LYS A 63 8.65 -10.23 -0.20
N LEU A 64 8.13 -9.51 -1.19
CA LEU A 64 6.84 -9.81 -1.83
C LEU A 64 6.85 -11.19 -2.49
N ALA A 65 7.95 -11.55 -3.17
CA ALA A 65 8.14 -12.88 -3.76
C ALA A 65 8.21 -14.00 -2.70
N GLN A 66 8.60 -13.67 -1.46
CA GLN A 66 8.63 -14.61 -0.32
C GLN A 66 7.32 -14.64 0.47
N GLY A 67 6.26 -14.00 -0.03
CA GLY A 67 4.93 -14.04 0.57
C GLY A 67 4.62 -12.87 1.51
N ALA A 68 5.37 -11.76 1.43
CA ALA A 68 4.91 -10.53 2.06
C ALA A 68 3.60 -10.06 1.42
N VAL A 69 2.72 -9.49 2.25
CA VAL A 69 1.41 -8.98 1.82
C VAL A 69 1.43 -7.46 1.75
N LEU A 70 0.51 -6.90 0.96
CA LEU A 70 0.31 -5.46 0.86
C LEU A 70 -0.92 -5.04 1.66
N ALA A 71 -0.82 -3.88 2.32
CA ALA A 71 -1.91 -3.26 3.03
C ALA A 71 -1.97 -1.75 2.73
N VAL A 72 -3.18 -1.19 2.78
CA VAL A 72 -3.42 0.25 2.65
C VAL A 72 -4.16 0.73 3.88
N SER A 73 -3.63 1.75 4.54
CA SER A 73 -4.28 2.38 5.69
C SER A 73 -4.69 3.82 5.39
N LEU A 74 -5.67 4.31 6.16
CA LEU A 74 -6.01 5.73 6.21
C LEU A 74 -5.14 6.42 7.26
N GLU A 75 -4.38 7.43 6.85
CA GLU A 75 -3.39 8.12 7.68
C GLU A 75 -3.69 9.62 7.76
N PRO A 76 -3.06 10.36 8.71
CA PRO A 76 -2.98 11.81 8.65
C PRO A 76 -2.42 12.30 7.31
N SER A 77 -2.64 13.58 6.99
CA SER A 77 -2.04 14.16 5.79
C SER A 77 -0.51 14.03 5.84
N GLY A 78 0.08 13.53 4.75
CA GLY A 78 1.50 13.21 4.68
C GLY A 78 1.88 11.81 5.19
N GLY A 79 0.92 10.99 5.63
CA GLY A 79 1.15 9.61 6.06
C GLY A 79 1.30 9.44 7.58
N SER A 80 1.74 8.25 7.99
CA SER A 80 1.97 7.88 9.37
C SER A 80 3.16 8.64 9.96
N PRO A 81 2.97 9.35 11.09
CA PRO A 81 4.08 10.00 11.79
C PRO A 81 4.89 9.02 12.68
N THR A 82 4.44 7.77 12.84
CA THR A 82 5.03 6.82 13.79
C THR A 82 5.84 5.72 13.12
N GLY A 83 5.77 5.61 11.79
CA GLY A 83 6.33 4.48 11.05
C GLY A 83 5.52 3.19 11.17
N GLN A 84 4.31 3.25 11.74
CA GLN A 84 3.32 2.17 11.77
C GLN A 84 1.96 2.68 11.32
N PRO A 85 1.06 1.83 10.77
CA PRO A 85 -0.29 2.27 10.44
C PRO A 85 -0.99 2.91 11.66
N THR A 86 -1.48 4.15 11.53
CA THR A 86 -2.15 4.86 12.64
C THR A 86 -3.66 4.88 12.52
N GLY A 87 -4.20 4.57 11.34
CA GLY A 87 -5.64 4.46 11.12
C GLY A 87 -6.08 3.10 10.59
N PRO A 88 -7.38 2.97 10.23
CA PRO A 88 -7.93 1.71 9.76
C PRO A 88 -7.29 1.25 8.45
N VAL A 89 -7.03 -0.05 8.37
CA VAL A 89 -6.64 -0.71 7.12
C VAL A 89 -7.88 -0.83 6.23
N VAL A 90 -7.84 -0.21 5.05
CA VAL A 90 -8.96 -0.13 4.10
C VAL A 90 -8.82 -1.09 2.92
N ALA A 91 -7.62 -1.66 2.74
CA ALA A 91 -7.38 -2.80 1.87
C ALA A 91 -6.24 -3.64 2.46
N ALA A 92 -6.41 -4.95 2.48
CA ALA A 92 -5.34 -5.91 2.75
C ALA A 92 -5.60 -7.10 1.83
N GLY A 93 -4.57 -7.57 1.15
CA GLY A 93 -4.73 -8.66 0.21
C GLY A 93 -3.42 -9.35 -0.10
N ASP A 94 -3.52 -10.64 -0.35
CA ASP A 94 -2.43 -11.40 -0.92
C ASP A 94 -2.10 -10.85 -2.30
N LEU A 95 -0.82 -10.87 -2.63
CA LEU A 95 -0.32 -10.50 -3.94
C LEU A 95 -0.99 -11.37 -5.00
N LYS A 96 -1.92 -10.79 -5.77
CA LYS A 96 -2.35 -11.42 -7.01
C LYS A 96 -1.36 -11.02 -8.09
N SER A 97 -0.42 -11.91 -8.37
CA SER A 97 0.31 -11.87 -9.64
C SER A 97 -0.72 -12.04 -10.76
N ILE A 98 -0.79 -11.05 -11.64
CA ILE A 98 -1.46 -11.15 -12.94
C ILE A 98 -0.41 -11.12 -14.04
#